data_AF-A0A933ATD6-F1
#
_entry.id   AF-A0A933ATD6-F1
#
_cell.length_a   1.000
_cell.length_b   1.000
_cell.length_c   1.000
_cell.angle_alpha   90.00
_cell.angle_beta   90.00
_cell.angle_gamma   90.00
#
_symmetry.space_group_name_H-M   'P 1'
#
loop_
_entity.id
_entity.type
_entity.pdbx_description
1 polymer ?
#
loop_
_entity_poly.entity_id
_entity_poly.type
_entity_poly.pdbx_seq_one_letter_code
_entity_poly.pdbx_strand_id
1 'polypeptide(L)'
;MARKTEAPGARAGGNGATLGFEAKLWEAADKLRNNMDAAEYKHVVLGLIFLKYISDAFEEQQGRLVAEQGGGADPEDPDEYRAINVLWVPKEARWAHLQANAKQATIGRLIDDAMVAIKRDNPSLKGVLPKDYARPALDKQRLGELIDLVATIGLGDAENRSKDILGRVYEYFLAQFASAEGKKGGQFYTPRCVVQLHTGLPQHIADLFADSFEDWELGEVPRGWRVSCFGDTVEKFGGGTPKTCVKEFWDGDILWFAVGDSPEPGQVFVIDTEKKITAAGLGSCATRILPVGTTIISARGTVGKVALLGLSMAMNQSCYGLRGANGRGDYYTYFSTCSVVARLQQHSHGSVFDTVTRDTFRNIAVPGAPREPMLALEETVTPMLNAVLARRHESRTLAALRDALLPKLTSGEIRVKGVEKTVGCAV
;
A
#
# COMPACT_ATOMS: atom_id res chain seq x y z
N MET A 1 -3.95 -20.81 55.10
CA MET A 1 -4.11 -21.02 53.65
C MET A 1 -4.01 -19.66 52.96
N ALA A 2 -2.84 -19.31 52.43
CA ALA A 2 -2.63 -18.08 51.68
C ALA A 2 -2.36 -18.46 50.21
N ARG A 3 -3.29 -18.11 49.31
CA ARG A 3 -3.10 -18.28 47.86
C ARG A 3 -2.24 -17.13 47.35
N LYS A 4 -1.02 -17.45 46.93
CA LYS A 4 -0.19 -16.57 46.09
C LYS A 4 -0.84 -16.48 44.71
N THR A 5 -1.24 -15.28 44.30
CA THR A 5 -1.56 -14.94 42.91
C THR A 5 -0.25 -14.71 42.14
N GLU A 6 0.05 -15.58 41.19
CA GLU A 6 1.12 -15.38 40.20
C GLU A 6 0.66 -14.33 39.17
N ALA A 7 1.54 -13.38 38.87
CA ALA A 7 1.33 -12.39 37.82
C ALA A 7 1.50 -13.04 36.43
N PRO A 8 0.68 -12.69 35.43
CA PRO A 8 0.83 -13.24 34.09
C PRO A 8 2.10 -12.68 33.45
N GLY A 9 2.98 -13.59 33.00
CA GLY A 9 4.26 -13.28 32.37
C GLY A 9 4.10 -12.38 31.15
N ALA A 10 4.88 -11.30 31.12
CA ALA A 10 5.01 -10.42 29.97
C ALA A 10 5.49 -11.23 28.75
N ARG A 11 4.61 -11.43 27.76
CA ARG A 11 5.03 -11.82 26.41
C ARG A 11 5.79 -10.62 25.84
N ALA A 12 7.10 -10.75 25.72
CA ALA A 12 7.92 -9.83 24.96
C ALA A 12 7.41 -9.81 23.51
N GLY A 13 6.69 -8.76 23.14
CA GLY A 13 6.38 -8.45 21.75
C GLY A 13 7.69 -8.11 21.05
N GLY A 14 8.26 -9.09 20.36
CA GLY A 14 9.36 -8.86 19.44
C GLY A 14 8.89 -7.93 18.33
N ASN A 15 9.23 -6.65 18.45
CA ASN A 15 9.21 -5.73 17.31
C ASN A 15 9.93 -6.42 16.15
N GLY A 16 9.28 -6.51 15.00
CA GLY A 16 9.80 -7.13 13.77
C GLY A 16 11.09 -6.46 13.31
N ALA A 17 12.20 -6.83 13.94
CA ALA A 17 13.53 -6.60 13.45
C ALA A 17 13.62 -7.29 12.09
N THR A 18 13.90 -6.49 11.06
CA THR A 18 14.40 -6.90 9.76
C THR A 18 15.47 -7.99 9.96
N LEU A 19 15.08 -9.26 9.80
CA LEU A 19 16.03 -10.36 9.73
C LEU A 19 16.81 -10.10 8.45
N GLY A 20 18.00 -9.49 8.49
CA GLY A 20 18.72 -8.96 7.32
C GLY A 20 19.10 -9.95 6.18
N PHE A 21 18.40 -11.07 6.01
CA PHE A 21 18.50 -11.97 4.88
C PHE A 21 17.88 -11.38 3.61
N GLU A 22 16.83 -10.54 3.66
CA GLU A 22 16.26 -9.94 2.43
C GLU A 22 17.29 -9.02 1.76
N ALA A 23 18.07 -8.29 2.56
CA ALA A 23 19.17 -7.46 2.11
C ALA A 23 20.29 -8.29 1.45
N LYS A 24 20.68 -9.42 2.07
CA LYS A 24 21.68 -10.34 1.50
C LYS A 24 21.21 -10.95 0.19
N LEU A 25 19.93 -11.32 0.12
CA LEU A 25 19.33 -11.89 -1.09
C LEU A 25 19.28 -10.85 -2.21
N TRP A 26 18.92 -9.61 -1.89
CA TRP A 26 18.97 -8.50 -2.83
C TRP A 26 20.38 -8.24 -3.34
N GLU A 27 21.39 -8.19 -2.47
CA GLU A 27 22.78 -8.01 -2.90
C GLU A 27 23.26 -9.13 -3.83
N ALA A 28 22.85 -10.37 -3.55
CA ALA A 28 23.17 -11.51 -4.41
C ALA A 28 22.46 -11.41 -5.76
N ALA A 29 21.18 -11.04 -5.79
CA ALA A 29 20.43 -10.84 -7.03
C ALA A 29 20.92 -9.63 -7.84
N ASP A 30 21.23 -8.50 -7.20
CA ASP A 30 21.72 -7.29 -7.88
C ASP A 30 23.10 -7.52 -8.52
N LYS A 31 23.96 -8.35 -7.92
CA LYS A 31 25.21 -8.79 -8.58
C LYS A 31 24.95 -9.56 -9.87
N LEU A 32 23.87 -10.36 -9.90
CA LEU A 32 23.48 -11.13 -11.09
C LEU A 32 22.82 -10.24 -12.17
N ARG A 33 22.38 -9.02 -11.84
CA ARG A 33 21.73 -8.08 -12.79
C ARG A 33 22.60 -7.65 -13.97
N ASN A 34 23.93 -7.60 -13.80
CA ASN A 34 24.85 -7.06 -14.81
C ASN A 34 24.48 -5.61 -15.25
N ASN A 35 24.56 -5.34 -16.55
CA ASN A 35 24.16 -4.12 -17.21
C ASN A 35 22.65 -4.03 -17.49
N MET A 36 21.80 -4.91 -16.95
CA MET A 36 20.35 -4.82 -17.17
C MET A 36 19.73 -3.68 -16.38
N ASP A 37 18.79 -2.98 -17.01
CA ASP A 37 18.01 -1.96 -16.33
C ASP A 37 17.14 -2.56 -15.20
N ALA A 38 16.97 -1.80 -14.12
CA ALA A 38 16.19 -2.23 -12.96
C ALA A 38 14.72 -2.51 -13.33
N ALA A 39 14.15 -1.75 -14.28
CA ALA A 39 12.77 -1.94 -14.72
C ALA A 39 12.55 -3.22 -15.51
N GLU A 40 13.57 -3.73 -16.20
CA GLU A 40 13.50 -4.99 -16.92
C GLU A 40 13.86 -6.18 -16.02
N TYR A 41 14.83 -6.00 -15.12
CA TYR A 41 15.30 -7.04 -14.23
C TYR A 41 14.27 -7.40 -13.15
N LYS A 42 13.46 -6.44 -12.68
CA LYS A 42 12.42 -6.69 -11.67
C LYS A 42 11.45 -7.79 -12.07
N HIS A 43 11.02 -7.81 -13.33
CA HIS A 43 10.05 -8.78 -13.80
C HIS A 43 10.61 -10.20 -13.84
N VAL A 44 11.92 -10.33 -14.07
CA VAL A 44 12.64 -11.61 -14.06
C VAL A 44 12.72 -12.16 -12.64
N VAL A 45 13.21 -11.35 -11.70
CA VAL A 45 13.42 -11.79 -10.32
C VAL A 45 12.10 -12.05 -9.60
N LEU A 46 11.14 -11.12 -9.69
CA LEU A 46 9.85 -11.27 -9.03
C LEU A 46 9.05 -12.44 -9.58
N GLY A 47 9.15 -12.73 -10.88
CA GLY A 47 8.49 -13.89 -11.48
C GLY A 47 9.09 -15.22 -11.00
N LEU A 48 10.41 -15.31 -10.84
CA LEU A 48 11.04 -16.51 -10.27
C LEU A 48 10.72 -16.72 -8.79
N ILE A 49 10.68 -15.65 -8.00
CA ILE A 49 10.27 -15.73 -6.59
C ILE A 49 8.82 -16.23 -6.48
N PHE A 50 7.93 -15.72 -7.34
CA PHE A 50 6.55 -16.18 -7.41
C PHE A 50 6.46 -17.66 -7.81
N LEU A 51 7.25 -18.09 -8.80
CA LEU A 51 7.29 -19.48 -9.26
C LEU A 51 7.78 -20.45 -8.18
N LYS A 52 8.79 -20.05 -7.40
CA LYS A 52 9.27 -20.82 -6.25
C LYS A 52 8.17 -20.97 -5.20
N TYR A 53 7.48 -19.88 -4.89
CA TYR A 53 6.41 -19.89 -3.90
C TYR A 53 5.29 -20.88 -4.24
N ILE A 54 4.76 -20.81 -5.46
CA ILE A 54 3.68 -21.71 -5.87
C ILE A 54 4.16 -23.17 -5.92
N SER A 55 5.42 -23.39 -6.29
CA SER A 55 6.02 -24.73 -6.30
C SER A 55 6.15 -25.30 -4.89
N ASP A 56 6.66 -24.53 -3.93
CA ASP A 56 6.80 -24.97 -2.54
C ASP A 56 5.43 -25.25 -1.91
N ALA A 57 4.45 -24.39 -2.19
CA ALA A 57 3.09 -24.57 -1.70
C ALA A 57 2.45 -25.86 -2.23
N PHE A 58 2.68 -26.14 -3.51
CA PHE A 58 2.26 -27.37 -4.16
C PHE A 58 2.99 -28.59 -3.61
N GLU A 59 4.33 -28.55 -3.50
CA GLU A 59 5.16 -29.66 -3.02
C GLU A 59 4.84 -30.04 -1.56
N GLU A 60 4.54 -29.06 -0.69
CA GLU A 60 4.08 -29.36 0.67
C GLU A 60 2.75 -30.13 0.67
N GLN A 61 1.77 -29.68 -0.14
CA GLN A 61 0.48 -30.36 -0.22
C GLN A 61 0.61 -31.74 -0.88
N GLN A 62 1.41 -31.84 -1.94
CA GLN A 62 1.72 -33.09 -2.59
C GLN A 62 2.35 -34.09 -1.60
N GLY A 63 3.29 -33.63 -0.77
CA GLY A 63 3.91 -34.47 0.28
C GLY A 63 2.89 -35.01 1.29
N ARG A 64 1.88 -34.22 1.66
CA ARG A 64 0.78 -34.65 2.52
C ARG A 64 -0.12 -35.68 1.82
N LEU A 65 -0.55 -35.41 0.59
CA LEU A 65 -1.39 -36.32 -0.19
C LEU A 65 -0.69 -37.65 -0.46
N VAL A 66 0.63 -37.64 -0.70
CA VAL A 66 1.43 -38.88 -0.86
C VAL A 66 1.44 -39.70 0.44
N ALA A 67 1.52 -39.06 1.60
CA ALA A 67 1.45 -39.75 2.89
C ALA A 67 0.05 -40.32 3.17
N GLU A 68 -1.00 -39.67 2.67
CA GLU A 68 -2.42 -40.05 2.83
C GLU A 68 -2.95 -40.91 1.68
N GLN A 69 -2.10 -41.26 0.71
CA GLN A 69 -2.48 -42.02 -0.49
C GLN A 69 -3.07 -43.40 -0.17
N GLY A 70 -2.68 -44.00 0.96
CA GLY A 70 -3.28 -45.24 1.47
C GLY A 70 -4.74 -45.09 1.94
N GLY A 71 -5.22 -43.87 2.14
CA GLY A 71 -6.60 -43.53 2.51
C GLY A 71 -7.48 -43.08 1.33
N GLY A 72 -6.97 -43.12 0.09
CA GLY A 72 -7.69 -42.76 -1.12
C GLY A 72 -7.39 -41.36 -1.70
N ALA A 73 -6.46 -40.61 -1.11
CA ALA A 73 -5.99 -39.33 -1.65
C ALA A 73 -5.22 -39.53 -2.97
N ASP A 74 -5.41 -38.64 -3.94
CA ASP A 74 -4.65 -38.63 -5.21
C ASP A 74 -3.73 -37.40 -5.29
N PRO A 75 -2.41 -37.56 -5.10
CA PRO A 75 -1.45 -36.45 -5.21
C PRO A 75 -1.39 -35.81 -6.60
N GLU A 76 -1.97 -36.42 -7.63
CA GLU A 76 -1.99 -35.89 -8.99
C GLU A 76 -3.39 -35.42 -9.43
N ASP A 77 -4.36 -35.34 -8.52
CA ASP A 77 -5.67 -34.72 -8.76
C ASP A 77 -5.63 -33.21 -8.44
N PRO A 78 -5.85 -32.31 -9.43
CA PRO A 78 -5.89 -30.87 -9.19
C PRO A 78 -6.94 -30.40 -8.17
N ASP A 79 -8.04 -31.14 -7.99
CA ASP A 79 -9.14 -30.71 -7.11
C ASP A 79 -8.76 -30.78 -5.62
N GLU A 80 -7.87 -31.69 -5.24
CA GLU A 80 -7.28 -31.80 -3.89
C GLU A 80 -6.48 -30.56 -3.48
N TYR A 81 -5.94 -29.84 -4.46
CA TYR A 81 -5.20 -28.60 -4.25
C TYR A 81 -6.14 -27.39 -4.23
N ARG A 82 -7.11 -27.35 -5.15
CA ARG A 82 -8.09 -26.27 -5.24
C ARG A 82 -8.94 -26.16 -3.98
N ALA A 83 -9.29 -27.28 -3.35
CA ALA A 83 -10.10 -27.31 -2.13
C ALA A 83 -9.52 -26.49 -0.96
N ILE A 84 -8.19 -26.33 -0.92
CA ILE A 84 -7.47 -25.57 0.11
C ILE A 84 -6.78 -24.32 -0.43
N ASN A 85 -7.18 -23.85 -1.62
CA ASN A 85 -6.61 -22.69 -2.30
C ASN A 85 -5.11 -22.81 -2.65
N VAL A 86 -4.61 -24.03 -2.87
CA VAL A 86 -3.27 -24.27 -3.42
C VAL A 86 -3.37 -24.34 -4.95
N LEU A 87 -2.50 -23.61 -5.64
CA LEU A 87 -2.45 -23.61 -7.10
C LEU A 87 -1.88 -24.93 -7.62
N TRP A 88 -2.46 -25.46 -8.69
CA TRP A 88 -1.95 -26.66 -9.33
C TRP A 88 -0.68 -26.34 -10.12
N VAL A 89 0.40 -27.11 -9.91
CA VAL A 89 1.68 -26.93 -10.60
C VAL A 89 1.99 -28.14 -11.48
N PRO A 90 1.90 -28.00 -12.82
CA PRO A 90 2.23 -29.07 -13.76
C PRO A 90 3.68 -29.55 -13.62
N LYS A 91 3.95 -30.80 -13.98
CA LYS A 91 5.27 -31.44 -13.79
C LYS A 91 6.41 -30.64 -14.41
N GLU A 92 6.17 -30.10 -15.61
CA GLU A 92 7.10 -29.25 -16.35
C GLU A 92 7.42 -27.93 -15.65
N ALA A 93 6.54 -27.46 -14.77
CA ALA A 93 6.62 -26.19 -14.07
C ALA A 93 7.07 -26.28 -12.60
N ARG A 94 7.26 -27.51 -12.07
CA ARG A 94 7.72 -27.73 -10.69
C ARG A 94 9.15 -27.22 -10.53
N TRP A 95 9.45 -26.59 -9.40
CA TRP A 95 10.76 -25.97 -9.17
C TRP A 95 11.93 -26.94 -9.29
N ALA A 96 11.77 -28.16 -8.76
CA ALA A 96 12.80 -29.20 -8.87
C ALA A 96 13.19 -29.50 -10.33
N HIS A 97 12.23 -29.49 -11.26
CA HIS A 97 12.48 -29.69 -12.70
C HIS A 97 13.28 -28.52 -13.28
N LEU A 98 12.93 -27.28 -12.94
CA LEU A 98 13.63 -26.09 -13.42
C LEU A 98 15.05 -26.00 -12.86
N GLN A 99 15.22 -26.31 -11.57
CA GLN A 99 16.52 -26.31 -10.91
C GLN A 99 17.46 -27.37 -11.48
N ALA A 100 16.96 -28.59 -11.73
CA ALA A 100 17.76 -29.65 -12.34
C ALA A 100 18.29 -29.27 -13.74
N ASN A 101 17.58 -28.39 -14.45
CA ASN A 101 17.94 -27.91 -15.78
C ASN A 101 18.54 -26.49 -15.78
N ALA A 102 18.79 -25.89 -14.61
CA ALA A 102 19.19 -24.48 -14.48
C ALA A 102 20.47 -24.12 -15.24
N LYS A 103 21.38 -25.09 -15.42
CA LYS A 103 22.67 -24.92 -16.12
C LYS A 103 22.58 -25.06 -17.63
N GLN A 104 21.42 -25.43 -18.18
CA GLN A 104 21.24 -25.61 -19.61
C GLN A 104 20.96 -24.28 -20.33
N ALA A 105 21.46 -24.12 -21.56
CA ALA A 105 21.16 -22.95 -22.38
C ALA A 105 19.66 -22.76 -22.68
N THR A 106 18.88 -23.84 -22.57
CA THR A 106 17.43 -23.89 -22.77
C THR A 106 16.61 -23.38 -21.58
N ILE A 107 17.24 -23.05 -20.44
CA ILE A 107 16.52 -22.71 -19.20
C ILE A 107 15.50 -21.57 -19.35
N GLY A 108 15.81 -20.55 -20.16
CA GLY A 108 14.87 -19.46 -20.42
C GLY A 108 13.57 -19.93 -21.07
N ARG A 109 13.65 -20.89 -22.00
CA ARG A 109 12.49 -21.50 -22.64
C ARG A 109 11.72 -22.40 -21.66
N LEU A 110 12.43 -23.15 -20.82
CA LEU A 110 11.79 -23.99 -19.80
C LEU A 110 10.96 -23.16 -18.81
N ILE A 111 11.45 -21.98 -18.40
CA ILE A 111 10.68 -21.07 -17.55
C ILE A 111 9.47 -20.52 -18.30
N ASP A 112 9.62 -20.09 -19.55
CA ASP A 112 8.49 -19.59 -20.35
C ASP A 112 7.40 -20.67 -20.51
N ASP A 113 7.80 -21.91 -20.82
CA ASP A 113 6.91 -23.06 -20.95
C ASP A 113 6.23 -23.38 -19.61
N ALA A 114 6.94 -23.29 -18.49
CA ALA A 114 6.40 -23.47 -17.15
C ALA A 114 5.32 -22.41 -16.81
N MET A 115 5.59 -21.13 -17.09
CA MET A 115 4.65 -20.04 -16.86
C MET A 115 3.37 -20.20 -17.71
N VAL A 116 3.51 -20.70 -18.94
CA VAL A 116 2.37 -21.02 -19.81
C VAL A 116 1.57 -22.20 -19.27
N ALA A 117 2.22 -23.26 -18.82
CA ALA A 117 1.56 -24.44 -18.25
C ALA A 117 0.78 -24.10 -16.97
N ILE A 118 1.39 -23.34 -16.05
CA ILE A 118 0.71 -22.87 -14.83
C ILE A 118 -0.52 -22.03 -15.20
N LYS A 119 -0.39 -21.13 -16.17
CA LYS A 119 -1.52 -20.30 -16.62
C LYS A 119 -2.65 -21.11 -17.26
N ARG A 120 -2.32 -22.19 -17.99
CA ARG A 120 -3.32 -23.10 -18.59
C ARG A 120 -4.20 -23.72 -17.53
N ASP A 121 -3.60 -24.18 -16.44
CA ASP A 121 -4.29 -24.99 -15.43
C ASP A 121 -4.83 -24.16 -14.26
N ASN A 122 -4.47 -22.86 -14.19
CA ASN A 122 -4.93 -21.90 -13.18
C ASN A 122 -5.46 -20.60 -13.84
N PRO A 123 -6.75 -20.55 -14.24
CA PRO A 123 -7.34 -19.40 -14.94
C PRO A 123 -7.25 -18.05 -14.21
N SER A 124 -7.13 -18.07 -12.88
CA SER A 124 -6.99 -16.87 -12.03
C SER A 124 -5.68 -16.10 -12.27
N LEU A 125 -4.67 -16.71 -12.89
CA LEU A 125 -3.36 -16.10 -13.16
C LEU A 125 -3.26 -15.42 -14.54
N LYS A 126 -4.39 -15.23 -15.23
CA LYS A 126 -4.41 -14.65 -16.59
C LYS A 126 -3.90 -13.20 -16.59
N GLY A 127 -2.72 -13.01 -17.20
CA GLY A 127 -2.11 -11.68 -17.39
C GLY A 127 -1.12 -11.27 -16.30
N VAL A 128 -0.87 -12.13 -15.31
CA VAL A 128 -0.01 -11.85 -14.16
C VAL A 128 1.43 -12.34 -14.37
N LEU A 129 1.61 -13.47 -15.04
CA LEU A 129 2.92 -14.10 -15.21
C LEU A 129 3.72 -13.53 -16.39
N PRO A 130 4.99 -13.10 -16.19
CA PRO A 130 5.90 -12.74 -17.27
C PRO A 130 6.29 -13.99 -18.08
N LYS A 131 6.55 -13.82 -19.38
CA LYS A 131 6.76 -14.91 -20.35
C LYS A 131 7.88 -14.61 -21.36
N ASP A 132 8.92 -13.92 -20.89
CA ASP A 132 9.99 -13.40 -21.74
C ASP A 132 11.38 -13.71 -21.16
N TYR A 133 11.57 -14.95 -20.69
CA TYR A 133 12.85 -15.44 -20.14
C TYR A 133 13.76 -16.03 -21.22
N ALA A 134 13.21 -16.47 -22.35
CA ALA A 134 13.99 -16.95 -23.50
C ALA A 134 14.70 -15.84 -24.29
N ARG A 135 14.42 -14.55 -24.02
CA ARG A 135 14.98 -13.43 -24.80
C ARG A 135 16.52 -13.46 -24.90
N PRO A 136 17.11 -13.05 -26.04
CA PRO A 136 18.56 -13.04 -26.23
C PRO A 136 19.32 -12.13 -25.24
N ALA A 137 18.68 -11.05 -24.78
CA ALA A 137 19.27 -10.08 -23.86
C ALA A 137 19.49 -10.64 -22.44
N LEU A 138 18.88 -11.78 -22.10
CA LEU A 138 18.97 -12.38 -20.78
C LEU A 138 20.03 -13.50 -20.79
N ASP A 139 21.10 -13.29 -20.03
CA ASP A 139 22.18 -14.25 -19.83
C ASP A 139 21.67 -15.53 -19.15
N LYS A 140 21.78 -16.66 -19.86
CA LYS A 140 21.24 -17.96 -19.42
C LYS A 140 22.02 -18.55 -18.25
N GLN A 141 23.32 -18.26 -18.15
CA GLN A 141 24.13 -18.72 -17.04
C GLN A 141 23.70 -18.02 -15.74
N ARG A 142 23.53 -16.68 -15.79
CA ARG A 142 23.05 -15.89 -14.65
C ARG A 142 21.62 -16.22 -14.26
N LEU A 143 20.78 -16.55 -15.24
CA LEU A 143 19.42 -17.01 -14.98
C LEU A 143 19.42 -18.34 -14.20
N GLY A 144 20.34 -19.25 -14.53
CA GLY A 144 20.56 -20.47 -13.76
C GLY A 144 21.04 -20.20 -12.34
N GLU A 145 22.02 -19.30 -12.18
CA GLU A 145 22.53 -18.88 -10.86
C GLU A 145 21.44 -18.21 -10.00
N LEU A 146 20.52 -17.46 -10.63
CA LEU A 146 19.38 -16.85 -9.95
C LEU A 146 18.36 -17.89 -9.47
N ILE A 147 18.12 -18.95 -10.25
CA ILE A 147 17.30 -20.08 -9.81
C ILE A 147 17.95 -20.74 -8.59
N ASP A 148 19.24 -21.02 -8.63
CA ASP A 148 19.94 -21.64 -7.49
C ASP A 148 19.90 -20.74 -6.25
N LEU A 149 20.05 -19.42 -6.43
CA LEU A 149 19.91 -18.45 -5.35
C LEU A 149 18.52 -18.49 -4.71
N VAL A 150 17.46 -18.45 -5.52
CA VAL A 150 16.07 -18.49 -5.03
C VAL A 150 15.75 -19.85 -4.38
N ALA A 151 16.38 -20.93 -4.83
CA ALA A 151 16.21 -22.26 -4.24
C ALA A 151 16.71 -22.36 -2.80
N THR A 152 17.69 -21.53 -2.39
CA THR A 152 18.17 -21.48 -1.00
C THR A 152 17.15 -20.93 -0.01
N ILE A 153 16.02 -20.40 -0.51
CA ILE A 153 14.96 -19.81 0.29
C ILE A 153 13.82 -20.83 0.44
N GLY A 154 13.53 -21.26 1.66
CA GLY A 154 12.30 -22.00 1.99
C GLY A 154 11.13 -21.03 2.01
N LEU A 155 10.47 -20.81 0.87
CA LEU A 155 9.46 -19.75 0.72
C LEU A 155 8.03 -20.24 0.99
N GLY A 156 7.75 -21.53 0.80
CA GLY A 156 6.38 -22.06 0.90
C GLY A 156 6.09 -23.04 2.03
N ASP A 157 7.02 -23.36 2.91
CA ASP A 157 6.75 -24.25 4.06
C ASP A 157 5.75 -23.57 5.03
N ALA A 158 4.87 -24.32 5.70
CA ALA A 158 3.88 -23.77 6.65
C ALA A 158 4.50 -22.84 7.71
N GLU A 159 5.69 -23.16 8.23
CA GLU A 159 6.39 -22.31 9.19
C GLU A 159 6.84 -20.98 8.56
N ASN A 160 7.27 -21.00 7.30
CA ASN A 160 7.74 -19.82 6.56
C ASN A 160 6.58 -18.96 6.03
N ARG A 161 5.43 -19.58 5.72
CA ARG A 161 4.16 -18.89 5.45
C ARG A 161 3.57 -18.25 6.69
N SER A 162 3.65 -18.91 7.85
CA SER A 162 3.22 -18.34 9.13
C SER A 162 4.04 -17.10 9.54
N LYS A 163 5.31 -17.08 9.11
CA LYS A 163 6.23 -15.95 9.29
C LYS A 163 6.20 -14.98 8.11
N ASP A 164 5.39 -15.22 7.09
CA ASP A 164 5.18 -14.32 5.97
C ASP A 164 6.48 -13.89 5.24
N ILE A 165 7.41 -14.84 5.10
CA ILE A 165 8.76 -14.62 4.58
C ILE A 165 8.72 -14.19 3.12
N LEU A 166 7.91 -14.85 2.29
CA LEU A 166 7.78 -14.50 0.87
C LEU A 166 7.35 -13.07 0.67
N GLY A 167 6.27 -12.66 1.33
CA GLY A 167 5.79 -11.29 1.16
C GLY A 167 6.85 -10.30 1.61
N ARG A 168 7.59 -10.57 2.69
CA ARG A 168 8.71 -9.71 3.10
C ARG A 168 9.80 -9.60 2.04
N VAL A 169 10.19 -10.72 1.42
CA VAL A 169 11.17 -10.73 0.32
C VAL A 169 10.61 -9.98 -0.90
N TYR A 170 9.39 -10.27 -1.31
CA TYR A 170 8.75 -9.69 -2.48
C TYR A 170 8.59 -8.16 -2.34
N GLU A 171 8.15 -7.72 -1.16
CA GLU A 171 8.01 -6.33 -0.77
C GLU A 171 9.35 -5.60 -0.71
N TYR A 172 10.36 -6.23 -0.12
CA TYR A 172 11.71 -5.69 -0.07
C TYR A 172 12.27 -5.49 -1.48
N PHE A 173 12.13 -6.49 -2.35
CA PHE A 173 12.58 -6.41 -3.75
C PHE A 173 11.85 -5.31 -4.52
N LEU A 174 10.53 -5.20 -4.37
CA LEU A 174 9.76 -4.11 -4.97
C LEU A 174 10.23 -2.73 -4.50
N ALA A 175 10.49 -2.55 -3.21
CA ALA A 175 10.99 -1.29 -2.65
C ALA A 175 12.39 -0.93 -3.20
N GLN A 176 13.29 -1.91 -3.28
CA GLN A 176 14.63 -1.71 -3.83
C GLN A 176 14.60 -1.39 -5.33
N PHE A 177 13.77 -2.10 -6.11
CA PHE A 177 13.59 -1.80 -7.53
C PHE A 177 13.00 -0.41 -7.78
N ALA A 178 12.01 0.01 -6.98
CA ALA A 178 11.46 1.36 -7.06
C ALA A 178 12.52 2.43 -6.77
N SER A 179 13.35 2.19 -5.73
CA SER A 179 14.48 3.06 -5.39
C SER A 179 15.52 3.11 -6.53
N ALA A 180 15.85 1.97 -7.13
CA ALA A 180 16.83 1.87 -8.21
C ALA A 180 16.35 2.49 -9.54
N GLU A 181 15.04 2.44 -9.84
CA GLU A 181 14.43 3.08 -11.01
C GLU A 181 14.33 4.62 -10.88
N GLY A 182 14.66 5.19 -9.71
CA GLY A 182 14.49 6.63 -9.45
C GLY A 182 13.02 7.09 -9.46
N LYS A 183 12.06 6.16 -9.43
CA LYS A 183 10.62 6.42 -9.46
C LYS A 183 10.05 6.24 -8.05
N LYS A 184 9.26 7.22 -7.58
CA LYS A 184 8.68 7.21 -6.23
C LYS A 184 7.80 5.97 -6.02
N GLY A 185 8.10 5.17 -4.99
CA GLY A 185 7.52 3.83 -4.75
C GLY A 185 5.99 3.74 -4.61
N GLY A 186 5.31 4.85 -4.33
CA GLY A 186 3.84 4.89 -4.16
C GLY A 186 3.02 4.61 -5.43
N GLN A 187 3.62 4.56 -6.62
CA GLN A 187 2.92 4.17 -7.86
C GLN A 187 2.93 2.66 -8.12
N PHE A 188 3.75 1.88 -7.40
CA PHE A 188 3.96 0.46 -7.71
C PHE A 188 3.82 -0.48 -6.50
N TYR A 189 3.86 0.04 -5.26
CA TYR A 189 3.81 -0.78 -4.06
C TYR A 189 3.21 -0.03 -2.85
N THR A 190 2.32 -0.69 -2.10
CA THR A 190 1.73 -0.17 -0.85
C THR A 190 2.19 -1.04 0.33
N PRO A 191 2.82 -0.48 1.38
CA PRO A 191 3.38 -1.25 2.49
C PRO A 191 2.37 -2.05 3.30
N ARG A 192 2.85 -3.15 3.89
CA ARG A 192 2.11 -4.12 4.70
C ARG A 192 1.27 -3.57 5.86
N CYS A 193 1.71 -2.49 6.50
CA CYS A 193 0.95 -1.83 7.55
C CYS A 193 -0.40 -1.27 7.07
N VAL A 194 -0.54 -1.06 5.75
CA VAL A 194 -1.79 -0.65 5.10
C VAL A 194 -2.65 -1.86 4.70
N VAL A 195 -2.02 -3.02 4.43
CA VAL A 195 -2.71 -4.28 4.05
C VAL A 195 -3.27 -5.00 5.29
N GLN A 196 -2.61 -4.92 6.44
CA GLN A 196 -3.09 -5.53 7.70
C GLN A 196 -4.38 -4.89 8.24
N LEU A 197 -4.76 -3.71 7.73
CA LEU A 197 -6.08 -3.11 7.95
C LEU A 197 -7.23 -3.86 7.24
N HIS A 198 -6.95 -4.84 6.39
CA HIS A 198 -7.97 -5.68 5.72
C HIS A 198 -8.37 -6.96 6.48
N THR A 199 -7.73 -7.32 7.58
CA THR A 199 -8.08 -8.56 8.32
C THR A 199 -9.15 -8.29 9.38
N GLY A 200 -10.40 -8.07 8.94
CA GLY A 200 -11.61 -8.13 9.77
C GLY A 200 -11.75 -7.11 10.90
N LEU A 201 -12.98 -6.67 11.15
CA LEU A 201 -13.29 -5.73 12.24
C LEU A 201 -13.08 -6.43 13.60
N PRO A 202 -12.53 -5.74 14.63
CA PRO A 202 -12.47 -6.26 16.00
C PRO A 202 -13.83 -6.75 16.49
N GLN A 203 -13.89 -7.80 17.33
CA GLN A 203 -15.15 -8.45 17.74
C GLN A 203 -16.21 -7.46 18.28
N HIS A 204 -15.82 -6.53 19.15
CA HIS A 204 -16.74 -5.51 19.68
C HIS A 204 -17.28 -4.53 18.62
N ILE A 205 -16.59 -4.40 17.48
CA ILE A 205 -17.06 -3.66 16.31
C ILE A 205 -17.94 -4.57 15.43
N ALA A 206 -17.55 -5.84 15.23
CA ALA A 206 -18.36 -6.84 14.53
C ALA A 206 -19.74 -7.05 15.19
N ASP A 207 -19.79 -7.06 16.52
CA ASP A 207 -21.02 -7.20 17.32
C ASP A 207 -21.99 -5.99 17.17
N LEU A 208 -21.52 -4.84 16.65
CA LEU A 208 -22.38 -3.69 16.30
C LEU A 208 -23.14 -3.89 14.97
N PHE A 209 -22.83 -4.94 14.22
CA PHE A 209 -23.51 -5.28 12.96
C PHE A 209 -24.46 -6.45 13.21
N ALA A 210 -25.74 -6.14 13.46
CA ALA A 210 -26.76 -7.10 13.85
C ALA A 210 -26.93 -8.27 12.85
N ASP A 211 -26.52 -9.47 13.29
CA ASP A 211 -26.95 -10.85 12.99
C ASP A 211 -27.24 -11.32 11.54
N SER A 212 -27.11 -10.49 10.51
CA SER A 212 -27.18 -10.91 9.09
C SER A 212 -26.80 -9.77 8.14
N PHE A 213 -26.14 -10.11 7.04
CA PHE A 213 -25.99 -9.23 5.88
C PHE A 213 -27.14 -9.47 4.89
N GLU A 214 -27.48 -8.44 4.12
CA GLU A 214 -28.41 -8.52 3.00
C GLU A 214 -27.66 -8.24 1.70
N ASP A 215 -27.89 -9.09 0.70
CA ASP A 215 -27.34 -8.92 -0.64
C ASP A 215 -27.95 -7.69 -1.31
N TRP A 216 -27.08 -6.81 -1.80
CA TRP A 216 -27.50 -5.62 -2.52
C TRP A 216 -26.58 -5.30 -3.70
N GLU A 217 -26.96 -4.34 -4.54
CA GLU A 217 -26.21 -3.95 -5.76
C GLU A 217 -24.77 -3.47 -5.45
N LEU A 218 -24.50 -3.10 -4.21
CA LEU A 218 -23.18 -2.68 -3.72
C LEU A 218 -22.40 -3.80 -2.99
N GLY A 219 -22.96 -5.02 -2.91
CA GLY A 219 -22.46 -6.12 -2.10
C GLY A 219 -23.29 -6.35 -0.83
N GLU A 220 -22.78 -7.22 0.05
CA GLU A 220 -23.37 -7.52 1.35
C GLU A 220 -23.36 -6.28 2.26
N VAL A 221 -24.55 -5.80 2.65
CA VAL A 221 -24.70 -4.71 3.62
C VAL A 221 -25.37 -5.20 4.91
N PRO A 222 -25.00 -4.66 6.08
CA PRO A 222 -25.63 -5.08 7.33
C PRO A 222 -27.14 -4.79 7.31
N ARG A 223 -27.95 -5.76 7.76
CA ARG A 223 -29.40 -5.63 7.82
C ARG A 223 -29.80 -4.37 8.62
N GLY A 224 -30.75 -3.60 8.08
CA GLY A 224 -31.26 -2.37 8.70
C GLY A 224 -30.51 -1.10 8.32
N TRP A 225 -29.40 -1.20 7.57
CA TRP A 225 -28.75 -0.04 6.98
C TRP A 225 -29.55 0.43 5.76
N ARG A 226 -29.75 1.75 5.64
CA ARG A 226 -30.49 2.31 4.50
C ARG A 226 -29.53 2.72 3.41
N VAL A 227 -29.97 2.63 2.17
CA VAL A 227 -29.27 3.25 1.04
C VAL A 227 -29.28 4.76 1.20
N SER A 228 -28.13 5.40 1.07
CA SER A 228 -28.05 6.85 0.98
C SER A 228 -27.27 7.26 -0.26
N CYS A 229 -27.61 8.42 -0.81
CA CYS A 229 -26.80 9.07 -1.82
C CYS A 229 -25.55 9.67 -1.15
N PHE A 230 -24.36 9.46 -1.71
CA PHE A 230 -23.12 10.03 -1.18
C PHE A 230 -23.17 11.57 -1.17
N GLY A 231 -23.80 12.18 -2.18
CA GLY A 231 -24.04 13.63 -2.20
C GLY A 231 -24.85 14.15 -1.01
N ASP A 232 -25.71 13.33 -0.41
CA ASP A 232 -26.51 13.68 0.78
C ASP A 232 -25.76 13.41 2.09
N THR A 233 -24.61 12.73 2.03
CA THR A 233 -23.79 12.45 3.22
C THR A 233 -22.77 13.53 3.53
N VAL A 234 -22.50 14.43 2.57
CA VAL A 234 -21.46 15.44 2.68
C VAL A 234 -21.95 16.83 2.28
N GLU A 235 -21.55 17.85 3.04
CA GLU A 235 -21.59 19.24 2.59
C GLU A 235 -20.34 19.53 1.76
N LYS A 236 -20.54 20.12 0.57
CA LYS A 236 -19.47 20.37 -0.40
C LYS A 236 -19.10 21.84 -0.51
N PHE A 237 -17.81 22.11 -0.40
CA PHE A 237 -17.18 23.41 -0.58
C PHE A 237 -16.39 23.43 -1.88
N GLY A 238 -16.53 24.52 -2.65
CA GLY A 238 -15.70 24.79 -3.83
C GLY A 238 -14.47 25.61 -3.45
N GLY A 239 -13.40 25.45 -4.23
CA GLY A 239 -12.19 26.26 -4.10
C GLY A 239 -12.11 27.40 -5.10
N GLY A 240 -10.98 28.09 -5.09
CA GLY A 240 -10.74 29.26 -5.92
C GLY A 240 -9.25 29.61 -5.98
N THR A 241 -8.88 30.33 -7.03
CA THR A 241 -7.49 30.65 -7.33
C THR A 241 -7.38 32.16 -7.51
N PRO A 242 -6.63 32.85 -6.65
CA PRO A 242 -6.27 34.25 -6.88
C PRO A 242 -5.54 34.39 -8.21
N LYS A 243 -5.58 35.56 -8.83
CA LYS A 243 -4.85 35.79 -10.07
C LYS A 243 -3.35 35.58 -9.84
N THR A 244 -2.76 34.62 -10.56
CA THR A 244 -1.34 34.25 -10.41
C THR A 244 -0.38 35.36 -10.81
N CYS A 245 -0.83 36.30 -11.64
CA CYS A 245 -0.05 37.47 -12.05
C CYS A 245 0.00 38.59 -11.00
N VAL A 246 -0.83 38.55 -9.95
CA VAL A 246 -0.88 39.57 -8.90
C VAL A 246 -0.09 39.06 -7.69
N LYS A 247 1.15 39.53 -7.53
CA LYS A 247 2.08 39.01 -6.52
C LYS A 247 1.59 39.24 -5.09
N GLU A 248 0.84 40.31 -4.86
CA GLU A 248 0.27 40.71 -3.57
C GLU A 248 -0.72 39.68 -3.00
N PHE A 249 -1.21 38.75 -3.83
CA PHE A 249 -2.12 37.69 -3.42
C PHE A 249 -1.40 36.43 -2.91
N TRP A 250 -0.09 36.33 -3.11
CA TRP A 250 0.71 35.13 -2.83
C TRP A 250 1.75 35.41 -1.73
N ASP A 251 2.41 34.34 -1.28
CA ASP A 251 3.46 34.38 -0.25
C ASP A 251 3.00 34.97 1.10
N GLY A 252 1.72 34.76 1.43
CA GLY A 252 1.15 35.07 2.75
C GLY A 252 1.21 33.92 3.74
N ASP A 253 0.40 33.99 4.80
CA ASP A 253 0.36 32.98 5.87
C ASP A 253 -0.76 31.94 5.70
N ILE A 254 -1.70 32.16 4.77
CA ILE A 254 -2.85 31.28 4.58
C ILE A 254 -2.43 30.14 3.65
N LEU A 255 -2.38 28.92 4.19
CA LEU A 255 -2.14 27.71 3.40
C LEU A 255 -3.15 27.59 2.26
N TRP A 256 -2.68 27.23 1.06
CA TRP A 256 -3.50 27.11 -0.15
C TRP A 256 -3.24 25.77 -0.83
N PHE A 257 -4.15 24.83 -0.63
CA PHE A 257 -4.06 23.46 -1.12
C PHE A 257 -4.28 23.38 -2.64
N ALA A 258 -3.33 22.76 -3.34
CA ALA A 258 -3.47 22.31 -4.70
C ALA A 258 -3.35 20.77 -4.79
N VAL A 259 -3.72 20.20 -5.94
CA VAL A 259 -3.65 18.74 -6.17
C VAL A 259 -2.24 18.17 -5.94
N GLY A 260 -1.20 18.99 -6.16
CA GLY A 260 0.20 18.64 -5.88
C GLY A 260 0.50 18.43 -4.39
N ASP A 261 -0.24 19.09 -3.50
CA ASP A 261 -0.09 18.98 -2.04
C ASP A 261 -0.82 17.76 -1.47
N SER A 262 -1.50 16.97 -2.32
CA SER A 262 -2.18 15.76 -1.87
C SER A 262 -1.17 14.81 -1.22
N PRO A 263 -1.54 14.16 -0.10
CA PRO A 263 -0.66 13.26 0.60
C PRO A 263 -0.25 12.09 -0.30
N GLU A 264 0.95 11.56 -0.06
CA GLU A 264 1.40 10.34 -0.73
C GLU A 264 0.54 9.14 -0.31
N PRO A 265 0.44 8.08 -1.13
CA PRO A 265 -0.29 6.88 -0.76
C PRO A 265 0.10 6.35 0.62
N GLY A 266 -0.89 6.08 1.47
CA GLY A 266 -0.69 5.67 2.86
C GLY A 266 -0.58 6.82 3.88
N GLN A 267 -0.50 8.07 3.43
CA GLN A 267 -0.61 9.25 4.30
C GLN A 267 -2.04 9.80 4.28
N VAL A 268 -2.46 10.36 5.41
CA VAL A 268 -3.84 10.87 5.61
C VAL A 268 -3.88 12.40 5.62
N PHE A 269 -2.97 13.01 6.37
CA PHE A 269 -3.04 14.43 6.71
C PHE A 269 -2.18 15.34 5.85
N VAL A 270 -2.71 16.51 5.54
CA VAL A 270 -1.98 17.65 4.99
C VAL A 270 -1.81 18.70 6.07
N ILE A 271 -0.56 19.04 6.37
CA ILE A 271 -0.16 19.97 7.44
C ILE A 271 0.69 21.14 6.94
N ASP A 272 0.89 21.26 5.64
CA ASP A 272 1.54 22.38 4.96
C ASP A 272 1.18 22.34 3.48
N THR A 273 1.41 23.44 2.78
CA THR A 273 1.20 23.56 1.33
C THR A 273 2.37 24.29 0.69
N GLU A 274 2.68 23.93 -0.55
CA GLU A 274 3.75 24.56 -1.34
C GLU A 274 3.52 26.07 -1.47
N LYS A 275 2.27 26.46 -1.78
CA LYS A 275 1.88 27.86 -1.93
C LYS A 275 1.02 28.32 -0.78
N LYS A 276 1.15 29.61 -0.48
CA LYS A 276 0.37 30.31 0.53
C LYS A 276 -0.18 31.60 -0.08
N ILE A 277 -1.34 32.04 0.40
CA ILE A 277 -2.02 33.25 -0.09
C ILE A 277 -2.15 34.28 1.04
N THR A 278 -2.30 35.54 0.66
CA THR A 278 -2.59 36.63 1.60
C THR A 278 -4.08 36.74 1.86
N ALA A 279 -4.47 37.51 2.88
CA ALA A 279 -5.87 37.86 3.11
C ALA A 279 -6.51 38.56 1.90
N ALA A 280 -5.74 39.39 1.18
CA ALA A 280 -6.17 40.02 -0.06
C ALA A 280 -6.39 38.98 -1.17
N GLY A 281 -5.50 38.00 -1.30
CA GLY A 281 -5.67 36.88 -2.22
C GLY A 281 -6.93 36.07 -1.93
N LEU A 282 -7.18 35.74 -0.65
CA LEU A 282 -8.40 35.06 -0.21
C LEU A 282 -9.66 35.86 -0.59
N GLY A 283 -9.69 37.16 -0.30
CA GLY A 283 -10.81 38.04 -0.63
C GLY A 283 -11.02 38.30 -2.12
N SER A 284 -10.01 38.00 -2.97
CA SER A 284 -10.08 38.23 -4.42
C SER A 284 -10.75 37.10 -5.21
N CYS A 285 -11.03 35.95 -4.59
CA CYS A 285 -11.54 34.77 -5.28
C CYS A 285 -12.59 34.00 -4.45
N ALA A 286 -13.21 32.98 -5.04
CA ALA A 286 -14.28 32.21 -4.41
C ALA A 286 -13.80 31.18 -3.36
N THR A 287 -12.49 31.10 -3.10
CA THR A 287 -11.97 30.17 -2.09
C THR A 287 -12.30 30.64 -0.68
N ARG A 288 -12.35 29.70 0.26
CA ARG A 288 -12.61 29.98 1.67
C ARG A 288 -11.67 29.14 2.51
N ILE A 289 -11.40 29.60 3.73
CA ILE A 289 -10.64 28.79 4.70
C ILE A 289 -11.54 27.64 5.16
N LEU A 290 -11.08 26.42 4.94
CA LEU A 290 -11.71 25.21 5.42
C LEU A 290 -11.09 24.83 6.77
N PRO A 291 -11.91 24.39 7.75
CA PRO A 291 -11.40 23.99 9.04
C PRO A 291 -10.63 22.65 8.97
N VAL A 292 -9.80 22.42 9.98
CA VAL A 292 -9.22 21.10 10.30
C VAL A 292 -10.31 20.02 10.29
N GLY A 293 -9.98 18.82 9.81
CA GLY A 293 -10.92 17.71 9.67
C GLY A 293 -11.73 17.71 8.38
N THR A 294 -11.66 18.78 7.57
CA THR A 294 -12.27 18.76 6.23
C THR A 294 -11.55 17.77 5.32
N THR A 295 -12.29 16.93 4.62
CA THR A 295 -11.74 16.04 3.58
C THR A 295 -11.65 16.79 2.26
N ILE A 296 -10.52 16.76 1.57
CA ILE A 296 -10.39 17.30 0.22
C ILE A 296 -10.33 16.14 -0.79
N ILE A 297 -11.06 16.26 -1.89
CA ILE A 297 -10.95 15.38 -3.06
C ILE A 297 -10.60 16.19 -4.32
N SER A 298 -9.63 15.70 -5.10
CA SER A 298 -9.31 16.29 -6.40
C SER A 298 -10.35 15.88 -7.45
N ALA A 299 -10.92 16.88 -8.12
CA ALA A 299 -12.03 16.71 -9.05
C ALA A 299 -11.67 16.99 -10.51
N ARG A 300 -10.53 17.66 -10.77
CA ARG A 300 -10.03 18.01 -12.11
C ARG A 300 -8.52 17.81 -12.20
N GLY A 301 -8.02 17.38 -13.35
CA GLY A 301 -6.60 17.05 -13.56
C GLY A 301 -6.32 15.62 -13.10
N THR A 302 -5.58 15.45 -12.01
CA THR A 302 -5.44 14.12 -11.37
C THR A 302 -6.63 13.88 -10.45
N VAL A 303 -7.67 13.22 -10.93
CA VAL A 303 -8.91 12.96 -10.18
C VAL A 303 -8.73 11.88 -9.12
N GLY A 304 -9.40 12.05 -7.98
CA GLY A 304 -9.56 11.00 -6.96
C GLY A 304 -8.47 10.94 -5.90
N LYS A 305 -7.56 11.93 -5.85
CA LYS A 305 -6.69 12.08 -4.67
C LYS A 305 -7.51 12.59 -3.51
N VAL A 306 -7.36 11.97 -2.34
CA VAL A 306 -8.06 12.34 -1.11
C VAL A 306 -7.05 12.77 -0.06
N ALA A 307 -7.40 13.81 0.70
CA ALA A 307 -6.58 14.38 1.76
C ALA A 307 -7.45 14.77 2.94
N LEU A 308 -6.94 14.65 4.17
CA LEU A 308 -7.58 15.20 5.36
C LEU A 308 -6.81 16.42 5.85
N LEU A 309 -7.51 17.52 6.14
CA LEU A 309 -6.87 18.74 6.62
C LEU A 309 -6.40 18.59 8.07
N GLY A 310 -5.09 18.63 8.29
CA GLY A 310 -4.49 18.72 9.64
C GLY A 310 -4.33 20.17 10.13
N LEU A 311 -4.41 21.14 9.23
CA LEU A 311 -4.45 22.57 9.52
C LEU A 311 -5.53 23.25 8.68
N SER A 312 -6.10 24.33 9.18
CA SER A 312 -7.06 25.13 8.42
C SER A 312 -6.37 25.74 7.19
N MET A 313 -6.99 25.58 6.01
CA MET A 313 -6.40 26.05 4.76
C MET A 313 -7.45 26.36 3.71
N ALA A 314 -7.10 27.22 2.75
CA ALA A 314 -7.86 27.42 1.52
C ALA A 314 -7.49 26.34 0.48
N MET A 315 -8.23 26.26 -0.63
CA MET A 315 -7.94 25.30 -1.70
C MET A 315 -8.17 25.87 -3.10
N ASN A 316 -7.55 25.25 -4.10
CA ASN A 316 -7.68 25.60 -5.50
C ASN A 316 -9.04 25.19 -6.10
N GLN A 317 -9.33 25.69 -7.30
CA GLN A 317 -10.59 25.40 -7.99
C GLN A 317 -10.74 23.95 -8.46
N SER A 318 -9.65 23.18 -8.56
CA SER A 318 -9.68 21.80 -9.05
C SER A 318 -10.11 20.78 -8.00
N CYS A 319 -10.33 21.20 -6.76
CA CYS A 319 -10.68 20.36 -5.63
C CYS A 319 -12.05 20.69 -5.04
N TYR A 320 -12.63 19.73 -4.34
CA TYR A 320 -13.77 19.94 -3.45
C TYR A 320 -13.38 19.62 -2.01
N GLY A 321 -13.82 20.47 -1.10
CA GLY A 321 -13.82 20.19 0.34
C GLY A 321 -15.13 19.52 0.70
N LEU A 322 -15.07 18.47 1.50
CA LEU A 322 -16.19 17.65 1.93
C LEU A 322 -16.19 17.61 3.46
N ARG A 323 -17.31 17.96 4.07
CA ARG A 323 -17.56 17.77 5.50
C ARG A 323 -18.79 16.91 5.72
N GLY A 324 -18.82 16.16 6.81
CA GLY A 324 -19.94 15.30 7.13
C GLY A 324 -21.23 16.10 7.31
N ALA A 325 -22.29 15.73 6.58
CA ALA A 325 -23.63 16.23 6.81
C ALA A 325 -24.36 15.37 7.87
N ASN A 326 -25.40 15.93 8.50
CA ASN A 326 -26.27 15.23 9.44
C ASN A 326 -25.56 14.63 10.67
N GLY A 327 -24.52 15.33 11.18
CA GLY A 327 -23.80 14.92 12.38
C GLY A 327 -22.80 13.77 12.15
N ARG A 328 -22.42 13.51 10.90
CA ARG A 328 -21.31 12.60 10.58
C ARG A 328 -19.97 13.19 10.98
N GLY A 329 -19.11 12.35 11.55
CA GLY A 329 -17.75 12.71 11.93
C GLY A 329 -16.84 12.97 10.73
N ASP A 330 -15.73 13.65 11.01
CA ASP A 330 -14.74 14.04 9.99
C ASP A 330 -14.00 12.80 9.45
N TYR A 331 -13.65 11.84 10.32
CA TYR A 331 -12.94 10.62 9.92
C TYR A 331 -13.86 9.65 9.20
N TYR A 332 -15.10 9.47 9.65
CA TYR A 332 -16.10 8.71 8.91
C TYR A 332 -16.28 9.27 7.50
N THR A 333 -16.36 10.60 7.37
CA THR A 333 -16.46 11.27 6.06
C THR A 333 -15.25 11.01 5.18
N TYR A 334 -14.04 11.08 5.76
CA TYR A 334 -12.80 10.77 5.05
C TYR A 334 -12.78 9.34 4.52
N PHE A 335 -13.03 8.34 5.36
CA PHE A 335 -13.00 6.92 4.95
C PHE A 335 -14.12 6.56 3.98
N SER A 336 -15.32 7.12 4.18
CA SER A 336 -16.42 7.02 3.23
C SER A 336 -16.05 7.62 1.87
N THR A 337 -15.33 8.75 1.86
CA THR A 337 -14.81 9.33 0.62
C THR A 337 -13.80 8.40 -0.05
N CYS A 338 -12.82 7.87 0.69
CA CYS A 338 -11.84 6.93 0.15
C CYS A 338 -12.48 5.69 -0.47
N SER A 339 -13.55 5.14 0.13
CA SER A 339 -14.22 3.94 -0.38
C SER A 339 -15.04 4.17 -1.67
N VAL A 340 -15.44 5.42 -1.95
CA VAL A 340 -16.18 5.77 -3.18
C VAL A 340 -15.31 6.30 -4.30
N VAL A 341 -14.05 6.68 -4.04
CA VAL A 341 -13.15 7.29 -5.04
C VAL A 341 -13.05 6.48 -6.33
N ALA A 342 -12.84 5.16 -6.22
CA ALA A 342 -12.74 4.30 -7.41
C ALA A 342 -14.04 4.35 -8.24
N ARG A 343 -15.20 4.38 -7.57
CA ARG A 343 -16.51 4.49 -8.22
C ARG A 343 -16.75 5.89 -8.81
N LEU A 344 -16.29 6.94 -8.13
CA LEU A 344 -16.31 8.32 -8.64
C LEU A 344 -15.50 8.45 -9.92
N GLN A 345 -14.31 7.83 -9.97
CA GLN A 345 -13.45 7.81 -11.16
C GLN A 345 -14.09 7.02 -12.30
N GLN A 346 -14.72 5.87 -12.03
CA GLN A 346 -15.43 5.10 -13.07
C GLN A 346 -16.60 5.89 -13.69
N HIS A 347 -17.36 6.61 -12.87
CA HIS A 347 -18.51 7.41 -13.34
C HIS A 347 -18.13 8.73 -14.03
N SER A 348 -16.85 9.15 -14.01
CA SER A 348 -16.39 10.38 -14.66
C SER A 348 -16.00 10.21 -16.14
N HIS A 349 -16.06 9.01 -16.72
CA HIS A 349 -15.63 8.69 -18.10
C HIS A 349 -16.59 9.18 -19.21
N GLY A 350 -17.20 10.36 -19.04
CA GLY A 350 -17.97 11.04 -20.08
C GLY A 350 -17.11 12.04 -20.85
N SER A 351 -16.77 11.71 -22.11
CA SER A 351 -16.10 12.57 -23.12
C SER A 351 -14.99 13.52 -22.66
N VAL A 352 -13.74 13.12 -22.95
CA VAL A 352 -12.51 13.93 -23.13
C VAL A 352 -11.89 14.62 -21.90
N PHE A 353 -12.55 14.76 -20.76
CA PHE A 353 -11.86 15.16 -19.51
C PHE A 353 -12.48 14.52 -18.26
N ASP A 354 -11.78 13.57 -17.65
CA ASP A 354 -12.15 12.97 -16.35
C ASP A 354 -12.35 14.08 -15.32
N THR A 355 -13.61 14.40 -15.03
CA THR A 355 -13.99 15.45 -14.07
C THR A 355 -15.08 14.91 -13.17
N VAL A 356 -14.86 14.99 -11.86
CA VAL A 356 -15.92 14.73 -10.89
C VAL A 356 -16.76 15.99 -10.79
N THR A 357 -18.00 15.93 -11.27
CA THR A 357 -18.92 17.08 -11.22
C THR A 357 -19.76 17.03 -9.95
N ARG A 358 -20.63 18.02 -9.73
CA ARG A 358 -21.57 17.96 -8.61
C ARG A 358 -22.55 16.80 -8.73
N ASP A 359 -22.87 16.38 -9.96
CA ASP A 359 -23.82 15.31 -10.25
C ASP A 359 -23.23 13.92 -10.05
N THR A 360 -21.91 13.77 -10.24
CA THR A 360 -21.21 12.50 -9.98
C THR A 360 -21.38 12.05 -8.53
N PHE A 361 -21.36 12.97 -7.55
CA PHE A 361 -21.62 12.64 -6.14
C PHE A 361 -23.06 12.16 -5.90
N ARG A 362 -24.03 12.66 -6.68
CA ARG A 362 -25.45 12.31 -6.51
C ARG A 362 -25.78 10.91 -6.98
N ASN A 363 -25.01 10.40 -7.94
CA ASN A 363 -25.27 9.11 -8.56
C ASN A 363 -24.56 7.94 -7.84
N ILE A 364 -23.82 8.21 -6.76
CA ILE A 364 -23.16 7.15 -5.99
C ILE A 364 -23.99 6.80 -4.78
N ALA A 365 -24.44 5.55 -4.75
CA ALA A 365 -25.04 4.94 -3.60
C ALA A 365 -23.96 4.53 -2.57
N VAL A 366 -24.21 4.82 -1.31
CA VAL A 366 -23.40 4.41 -0.16
C VAL A 366 -24.28 3.80 0.93
N PRO A 367 -23.74 2.89 1.76
CA PRO A 367 -24.43 2.43 2.95
C PRO A 367 -24.66 3.60 3.91
N GLY A 368 -25.92 3.89 4.19
CA GLY A 368 -26.37 4.87 5.18
C GLY A 368 -26.36 4.26 6.57
N ALA A 369 -25.17 4.22 7.16
CA ALA A 369 -24.95 3.71 8.51
C ALA A 369 -25.83 4.45 9.53
N PRO A 370 -26.45 3.73 10.49
CA PRO A 370 -27.07 4.35 11.65
C PRO A 370 -26.06 5.16 12.47
N ARG A 371 -26.58 6.07 13.32
CA ARG A 371 -25.74 6.98 14.11
C ARG A 371 -24.75 6.25 15.02
N GLU A 372 -25.16 5.17 15.65
CA GLU A 372 -24.34 4.44 16.63
C GLU A 372 -23.05 3.86 16.01
N PRO A 373 -23.08 3.05 14.92
CA PRO A 373 -21.85 2.60 14.27
C PRO A 373 -20.95 3.74 13.78
N MET A 374 -21.52 4.84 13.30
CA MET A 374 -20.73 6.01 12.87
C MET A 374 -19.97 6.63 14.04
N LEU A 375 -20.62 6.78 15.20
CA LEU A 375 -19.99 7.31 16.41
C LEU A 375 -18.93 6.34 16.96
N ALA A 376 -19.22 5.04 16.99
CA ALA A 376 -18.27 4.03 17.44
C ALA A 376 -17.01 3.99 16.56
N LEU A 377 -17.17 4.12 15.24
CA LEU A 377 -16.04 4.26 14.32
C LEU A 377 -15.23 5.50 14.66
N GLU A 378 -15.87 6.66 14.79
CA GLU A 378 -15.19 7.91 15.08
C GLU A 378 -14.40 7.82 16.39
N GLU A 379 -15.01 7.30 17.46
CA GLU A 379 -14.37 7.10 18.77
C GLU A 379 -13.16 6.16 18.68
N THR A 380 -13.26 5.09 17.91
CA THR A 380 -12.20 4.10 17.74
C THR A 380 -11.02 4.65 16.95
N VAL A 381 -11.28 5.35 15.84
CA VAL A 381 -10.21 5.81 14.92
C VAL A 381 -9.57 7.12 15.35
N THR A 382 -10.28 7.97 16.09
CA THR A 382 -9.79 9.28 16.55
C THR A 382 -8.43 9.20 17.26
N PRO A 383 -8.21 8.37 18.29
CA PRO A 383 -6.92 8.32 18.98
C PRO A 383 -5.78 7.87 18.04
N MET A 384 -6.06 6.95 17.13
CA MET A 384 -5.09 6.47 16.14
C MET A 384 -4.70 7.57 15.17
N LEU A 385 -5.69 8.27 14.60
CA LEU A 385 -5.43 9.33 13.62
C LEU A 385 -4.83 10.58 14.25
N ASN A 386 -5.19 10.92 15.49
CA ASN A 386 -4.48 11.96 16.25
C ASN A 386 -3.02 11.60 16.48
N ALA A 387 -2.72 10.34 16.78
CA ALA A 387 -1.34 9.88 16.93
C ALA A 387 -0.55 9.90 15.60
N VAL A 388 -1.22 9.65 14.47
CA VAL A 388 -0.63 9.82 13.13
C VAL A 388 -0.34 11.29 12.84
N LEU A 389 -1.30 12.18 13.11
CA LEU A 389 -1.14 13.63 12.92
C LEU A 389 -0.01 14.19 13.79
N ALA A 390 0.05 13.81 15.07
CA ALA A 390 1.11 14.23 15.99
C ALA A 390 2.49 13.80 15.50
N ARG A 391 2.65 12.53 15.08
CA ARG A 391 3.89 12.02 14.48
C ARG A 391 4.26 12.75 13.18
N ARG A 392 3.26 13.17 12.41
CA ARG A 392 3.50 13.96 11.19
C ARG A 392 4.07 15.33 11.51
N HIS A 393 3.55 16.00 12.54
CA HIS A 393 4.12 17.25 13.04
C HIS A 393 5.53 17.07 13.59
N GLU A 394 5.77 16.03 14.40
CA GLU A 394 7.09 15.72 14.94
C GLU A 394 8.11 15.46 13.84
N SER A 395 7.76 14.61 12.86
CA SER A 395 8.61 14.29 11.71
C SER A 395 8.98 15.54 10.91
N ARG A 396 8.02 16.45 10.68
CA ARG A 396 8.26 17.74 10.03
C ARG A 396 9.22 18.62 10.84
N THR A 397 8.99 18.74 12.15
CA THR A 397 9.86 19.53 13.05
C THR A 397 11.29 18.98 13.05
N LEU A 398 11.44 17.66 13.13
CA LEU A 398 12.75 17.00 13.09
C LEU A 398 13.46 17.20 11.75
N ALA A 399 12.74 17.13 10.63
CA ALA A 399 13.29 17.40 9.30
C ALA A 399 13.74 18.87 9.17
N ALA A 400 12.91 19.83 9.60
CA ALA A 400 13.27 21.24 9.58
C ALA A 400 14.48 21.54 10.48
N LEU A 401 14.53 20.93 11.67
CA LEU A 401 15.66 21.05 12.59
C LEU A 401 16.94 20.45 11.98
N ARG A 402 16.85 19.26 11.38
CA ARG A 402 17.95 18.64 10.63
C ARG A 402 18.47 19.59 9.55
N ASP A 403 17.58 20.13 8.72
CA ASP A 403 17.96 20.98 7.58
C ASP A 403 18.52 22.34 8.02
N ALA A 404 18.10 22.86 9.17
CA ALA A 404 18.66 24.07 9.76
C ALA A 404 20.02 23.85 10.45
N LEU A 405 20.24 22.67 11.03
CA LEU A 405 21.45 22.36 11.80
C LEU A 405 22.58 21.79 10.93
N LEU A 406 22.25 20.97 9.92
CA LEU A 406 23.26 20.33 9.05
C LEU A 406 24.23 21.36 8.43
N PRO A 407 23.77 22.47 7.81
CA PRO A 407 24.68 23.48 7.25
C PRO A 407 25.61 24.10 8.30
N LYS A 408 25.09 24.38 9.51
CA LYS A 408 25.84 24.99 10.62
C LYS A 408 26.86 24.05 11.26
N LEU A 409 26.56 22.75 11.26
CA LEU A 409 27.49 21.71 11.69
C LEU A 409 28.60 21.53 10.65
N THR A 410 28.27 21.56 9.35
CA THR A 410 29.27 21.47 8.27
C THR A 410 30.14 22.70 8.12
N SER A 411 29.62 23.90 8.41
CA SER A 411 30.40 25.15 8.38
C SER A 411 31.26 25.35 9.64
N GLY A 412 31.06 24.53 10.68
CA GLY A 412 31.76 24.63 11.96
C GLY A 412 31.26 25.75 12.88
N GLU A 413 30.18 26.44 12.52
CA GLU A 413 29.50 27.44 13.37
C GLU A 413 28.93 26.83 14.65
N ILE A 414 28.50 25.56 14.57
CA ILE A 414 28.08 24.77 15.73
C ILE A 414 29.08 23.61 15.89
N ARG A 415 29.73 23.52 17.06
CA ARG A 415 30.62 22.41 17.41
C ARG A 415 29.96 21.49 18.44
N VAL A 416 29.96 20.20 18.17
CA VAL A 416 29.49 19.18 19.11
C VAL A 416 30.62 18.84 20.08
N LYS A 417 30.48 19.20 21.36
CA LYS A 417 31.45 18.83 22.40
C LYS A 417 31.48 17.30 22.54
N GLY A 418 32.64 16.68 22.27
CA GLY A 418 32.89 15.25 22.50
C GLY A 418 33.35 14.42 21.28
N VAL A 419 33.35 14.98 20.06
CA VAL A 419 33.74 14.23 18.85
C VAL A 419 35.27 14.13 18.68
N GLU A 420 36.05 14.99 19.34
CA GLU A 420 37.52 15.00 19.26
C GLU A 420 38.19 13.74 19.86
N LYS A 421 37.47 12.92 20.65
CA LYS A 421 38.04 11.68 21.21
C LYS A 421 38.00 10.47 20.27
N THR A 422 37.26 10.53 19.16
CA THR A 422 37.07 9.35 18.29
C THR A 422 37.86 9.43 16.98
N VAL A 423 38.32 10.62 16.57
CA VAL A 423 39.01 10.82 15.28
C VAL A 423 40.55 10.81 15.43
N GLY A 424 41.08 10.68 16.65
CA GLY A 424 42.52 10.73 16.93
C GLY A 424 43.31 9.41 16.80
N CYS A 425 42.73 8.32 16.30
CA CYS A 425 43.42 7.02 16.17
C CYS A 425 43.69 6.56 14.73
N ALA A 426 43.53 7.43 13.73
CA ALA A 426 43.89 7.11 12.35
C ALA A 426 44.75 8.23 11.74
N VAL A 427 46.01 8.29 12.15
CA VAL A 427 47.12 8.83 11.34
C VAL A 427 48.29 7.87 11.45
#